data_AF-A0A8J7DUK8-F1
#
_entry.id   AF-A0A8J7DUK8-F1
#
_cell.length_a   1.000
_cell.length_b   1.000
_cell.length_c   1.000
_cell.angle_alpha   90.00
_cell.angle_beta   90.00
_cell.angle_gamma   90.00
#
_symmetry.space_group_name_H-M   'P 1'
#
loop_
_entity.id
_entity.type
_entity.pdbx_description
1 polymer ?
#
loop_
_entity_poly.entity_id
_entity_poly.type
_entity_poly.pdbx_seq_one_letter_code
_entity_poly.pdbx_strand_id
1 'polypeptide(L)'
;MRSKVGITSSHGALQLRFPWEGKRKYLSIGLHEGRDDRKLAQLKAQLLEHDLACNCVDTSFKRYRVTSTKEKELEKVLPTITLTELWAKYLVFKTPQVSLTTLDGQYKTVSNHLKSCPSTKPEQAIEIRDWLLSRYTRDSSRRTLVQLNACCRWAVQSKLITHNPFSGLANELRKNPPTDCRPFAPDETTAILKSFEGSVYLPIVKFLFLTGTRTGEARGIRWQHVRGEHLKICEALSGFKNRNTDTKTHRARTLPCNDQLHQFLQNLKPDGAKPEDLLFNVPSLRAFQAGWQRRVTRLTTQGLVTEYRSQYHTRHTFATNCLEAGIPIQQVAEWLGDSPETVLKHYAGVINQYLPPENL
;
A
#
# COMPACT_ATOMS: atom_id res chain seq x y z
N MET A 1 21.62 54.08 -15.39
CA MET A 1 20.27 54.01 -16.03
C MET A 1 19.22 53.95 -14.93
N ARG A 2 18.36 54.96 -14.77
CA ARG A 2 17.27 54.93 -13.77
C ARG A 2 16.15 54.01 -14.30
N SER A 3 15.96 52.86 -13.68
CA SER A 3 14.88 51.91 -14.01
C SER A 3 13.54 52.43 -13.50
N LYS A 4 12.98 53.43 -14.17
CA LYS A 4 11.74 54.09 -13.74
C LYS A 4 10.58 53.09 -13.78
N VAL A 5 9.98 52.81 -12.62
CA VAL A 5 8.78 51.97 -12.51
C VAL A 5 7.56 52.81 -12.92
N GLY A 6 6.86 52.39 -13.98
CA GLY A 6 5.66 53.04 -14.47
C GLY A 6 4.39 52.45 -13.83
N ILE A 7 3.31 53.23 -13.77
CA ILE A 7 1.98 52.76 -13.37
C ILE A 7 1.10 52.74 -14.61
N THR A 8 0.45 51.61 -14.89
CA THR A 8 -0.47 51.43 -16.01
C THR A 8 -1.80 50.86 -15.52
N SER A 9 -2.91 51.23 -16.16
CA SER A 9 -4.22 50.62 -15.93
C SER A 9 -4.50 49.58 -17.02
N SER A 10 -5.03 48.42 -16.63
CA SER A 10 -5.57 47.42 -17.55
C SER A 10 -6.90 46.93 -16.99
N HIS A 11 -7.98 47.10 -17.77
CA HIS A 11 -9.35 46.72 -17.38
C HIS A 11 -9.76 47.29 -16.00
N GLY A 12 -9.35 48.53 -15.71
CA GLY A 12 -9.66 49.21 -14.44
C GLY A 12 -8.82 48.77 -13.23
N ALA A 13 -7.83 47.87 -13.41
CA ALA A 13 -6.89 47.47 -12.37
C ALA A 13 -5.51 48.11 -12.59
N LEU A 14 -4.90 48.63 -11.51
CA LEU A 14 -3.59 49.24 -11.52
C LEU A 14 -2.47 48.19 -11.53
N GLN A 15 -1.46 48.43 -12.36
CA GLN A 15 -0.29 47.56 -12.54
C GLN A 15 1.00 48.38 -12.50
N LEU A 16 2.06 47.80 -11.93
CA LEU A 16 3.42 48.33 -11.99
C LEU A 16 4.15 47.74 -13.20
N ARG A 17 4.75 48.60 -14.01
CA ARG A 17 5.51 48.26 -15.21
C ARG A 17 6.98 48.57 -14.99
N PHE A 18 7.84 47.55 -15.06
CA PHE A 18 9.27 47.70 -14.79
C PHE A 18 10.12 46.70 -15.60
N PRO A 19 11.41 47.00 -15.85
CA PRO A 19 12.32 46.05 -16.46
C PRO A 19 12.73 44.97 -15.45
N TRP A 20 12.68 43.70 -15.86
CA TRP A 20 13.11 42.55 -15.07
C TRP A 20 13.70 41.48 -16.01
N GLU A 21 14.92 41.02 -15.73
CA GLU A 21 15.60 39.95 -16.51
C GLU A 21 15.56 40.17 -18.03
N GLY A 22 15.85 41.41 -18.47
CA GLY A 22 15.89 41.76 -19.90
C GLY A 22 14.51 41.90 -20.59
N LYS A 23 13.40 41.71 -19.88
CA LYS A 23 12.03 41.88 -20.40
C LYS A 23 11.24 42.91 -19.59
N ARG A 24 10.18 43.47 -20.19
CA ARG A 24 9.22 44.32 -19.46
C ARG A 24 8.22 43.44 -18.70
N LYS A 25 8.14 43.61 -17.38
CA LYS A 25 7.21 42.90 -16.51
C LYS A 25 6.10 43.83 -16.04
N TYR A 26 4.89 43.27 -15.93
CA TYR A 26 3.69 43.94 -15.44
C TYR A 26 3.23 43.21 -14.18
N LEU A 27 3.11 43.92 -13.07
CA LEU A 27 2.68 43.38 -11.78
C LEU A 27 1.38 44.04 -11.35
N SER A 28 0.29 43.27 -11.33
CA SER A 28 -0.96 43.74 -10.70
C SER A 28 -0.77 43.87 -9.19
N ILE A 29 -1.18 45.03 -8.66
CA ILE A 29 -1.02 45.37 -7.23
C ILE A 29 -2.33 45.25 -6.43
N GLY A 30 -3.42 44.81 -7.07
CA GLY A 30 -4.71 44.60 -6.40
C GLY A 30 -5.48 45.88 -6.09
N LEU A 31 -5.19 46.98 -6.79
CA LEU A 31 -5.87 48.27 -6.66
C LEU A 31 -6.63 48.61 -7.96
N HIS A 32 -7.72 49.37 -7.84
CA HIS A 32 -8.51 49.84 -8.97
C HIS A 32 -8.31 51.35 -9.23
N GLU A 33 -8.77 51.87 -10.37
CA GLU A 33 -8.60 53.29 -10.71
C GLU A 33 -9.46 54.21 -9.83
N GLY A 34 -8.92 54.60 -8.66
CA GLY A 34 -9.43 55.64 -7.77
C GLY A 34 -8.35 56.65 -7.35
N ARG A 35 -8.75 57.84 -6.84
CA ARG A 35 -7.80 58.90 -6.44
C ARG A 35 -6.83 58.45 -5.34
N ASP A 36 -7.34 57.79 -4.30
CA ASP A 36 -6.53 57.30 -3.17
C ASP A 36 -5.69 56.07 -3.56
N ASP A 37 -6.26 55.19 -4.39
CA ASP A 37 -5.59 54.01 -4.92
C ASP A 37 -4.39 54.35 -5.81
N ARG A 38 -4.46 55.46 -6.57
CA ARG A 38 -3.34 55.91 -7.39
C ARG A 38 -2.16 56.43 -6.55
N LYS A 39 -2.44 57.02 -5.38
CA LYS A 39 -1.41 57.45 -4.43
C LYS A 39 -0.72 56.25 -3.77
N LEU A 40 -1.48 55.22 -3.40
CA LEU A 40 -0.93 53.95 -2.91
C LEU A 40 -0.10 53.23 -3.99
N ALA A 41 -0.57 53.23 -5.25
CA ALA A 41 0.17 52.68 -6.37
C ALA A 41 1.51 53.40 -6.59
N GLN A 42 1.56 54.72 -6.42
CA GLN A 42 2.80 55.50 -6.46
C GLN A 42 3.79 55.10 -5.37
N LEU A 43 3.31 54.92 -4.13
CA LEU A 43 4.17 54.45 -3.03
C LEU A 43 4.74 53.06 -3.30
N LYS A 44 3.93 52.14 -3.85
CA LYS A 44 4.40 50.80 -4.26
C LYS A 44 5.38 50.84 -5.44
N ALA A 45 5.17 51.74 -6.39
CA ALA A 45 6.09 51.97 -7.50
C ALA A 45 7.46 52.46 -7.01
N GLN A 46 7.47 53.43 -6.09
CA GLN A 46 8.70 53.95 -5.46
C GLN A 46 9.44 52.88 -4.66
N LEU A 47 8.71 52.06 -3.91
CA LEU A 47 9.29 50.94 -3.16
C LEU A 47 9.98 49.93 -4.11
N LEU A 48 9.33 49.58 -5.21
CA LEU A 48 9.90 48.69 -6.21
C LEU A 48 11.10 49.32 -6.93
N GLU A 49 11.04 50.63 -7.23
CA GLU A 49 12.13 51.36 -7.84
C GLU A 49 13.36 51.41 -6.92
N HIS A 50 13.14 51.63 -5.61
CA HIS A 50 14.17 51.56 -4.58
C HIS A 50 14.80 50.15 -4.52
N ASP A 51 13.99 49.10 -4.42
CA ASP A 51 14.51 47.74 -4.29
C ASP A 51 15.24 47.26 -5.55
N LEU A 52 14.82 47.72 -6.74
CA LEU A 52 15.53 47.50 -8.00
C LEU A 52 16.89 48.22 -8.01
N ALA A 53 16.97 49.43 -7.45
CA ALA A 53 18.21 50.18 -7.36
C ALA A 53 19.22 49.55 -6.38
N CYS A 54 18.73 48.99 -5.27
CA CYS A 54 19.54 48.33 -4.24
C CYS A 54 19.77 46.82 -4.50
N ASN A 55 19.28 46.29 -5.62
CA ASN A 55 19.36 44.87 -5.99
C ASN A 55 18.82 43.91 -4.90
N CYS A 56 17.79 44.33 -4.18
CA CYS A 56 17.18 43.61 -3.05
C CYS A 56 15.70 43.27 -3.29
N VAL A 57 15.32 43.12 -4.56
CA VAL A 57 13.93 42.86 -4.97
C VAL A 57 13.43 41.53 -4.43
N ASP A 58 12.25 41.55 -3.80
CA ASP A 58 11.50 40.35 -3.46
C ASP A 58 11.07 39.62 -4.75
N THR A 59 11.75 38.50 -5.07
CA THR A 59 11.49 37.70 -6.26
C THR A 59 10.09 37.08 -6.29
N SER A 60 9.40 37.00 -5.15
CA SER A 60 8.00 36.58 -5.07
C SER A 60 7.01 37.69 -5.44
N PHE A 61 7.49 38.95 -5.47
CA PHE A 61 6.74 40.18 -5.72
C PHE A 61 5.54 40.43 -4.79
N LYS A 62 5.40 39.65 -3.71
CA LYS A 62 4.29 39.76 -2.76
C LYS A 62 4.34 41.09 -2.00
N ARG A 63 5.55 41.57 -1.67
CA ARG A 63 5.78 42.84 -0.96
C ARG A 63 5.18 44.07 -1.67
N TYR A 64 5.08 44.01 -3.00
CA TYR A 64 4.62 45.13 -3.82
C TYR A 64 3.10 45.11 -4.10
N ARG A 65 2.39 44.05 -3.70
CA ARG A 65 0.92 43.97 -3.80
C ARG A 65 0.25 44.58 -2.58
N VAL A 66 -0.97 45.10 -2.77
CA VAL A 66 -1.88 45.46 -1.67
C VAL A 66 -2.76 44.25 -1.42
N THR A 67 -2.45 43.50 -0.37
CA THR A 67 -3.32 42.43 0.14
C THR A 67 -4.55 43.06 0.75
N SER A 68 -5.75 42.69 0.28
CA SER A 68 -6.99 43.20 0.88
C SER A 68 -7.10 42.67 2.32
N THR A 69 -7.79 43.40 3.18
CA THR A 69 -8.02 43.00 4.58
C THR A 69 -8.62 41.60 4.70
N LYS A 70 -9.37 41.12 3.69
CA LYS A 70 -9.88 39.73 3.60
C LYS A 70 -8.78 38.67 3.46
N GLU A 71 -7.67 38.95 2.78
CA GLU A 71 -6.55 38.01 2.65
C GLU A 71 -5.71 37.95 3.94
N LYS A 72 -5.57 39.07 4.65
CA LYS A 72 -4.95 39.11 5.99
C LYS A 72 -5.78 38.42 7.07
N GLU A 73 -7.10 38.36 6.91
CA GLU A 73 -8.00 37.62 7.81
C GLU A 73 -8.03 36.11 7.48
N LEU A 74 -7.91 35.72 6.20
CA LEU A 74 -7.84 34.30 5.80
C LEU A 74 -6.51 33.61 6.15
N GLU A 75 -5.41 34.36 6.29
CA GLU A 75 -4.12 33.82 6.78
C GLU A 75 -4.09 33.65 8.32
N LYS A 76 -5.04 34.24 9.05
CA LYS A 76 -5.10 34.12 10.51
C LYS A 76 -6.03 32.98 10.92
N VAL A 77 -5.39 31.94 11.46
CA VAL A 77 -5.97 30.82 12.24
C VAL A 77 -6.58 29.68 11.41
N LEU A 78 -5.80 29.09 10.50
CA LEU A 78 -5.89 27.64 10.38
C LEU A 78 -5.20 27.06 11.62
N PRO A 79 -5.86 26.21 12.43
CA PRO A 79 -5.20 25.58 13.57
C PRO A 79 -3.96 24.85 13.05
N THR A 80 -2.81 25.04 13.72
CA THR A 80 -1.56 24.32 13.45
C THR A 80 -1.76 22.84 13.80
N ILE A 81 -2.54 22.14 12.97
CA ILE A 81 -2.89 20.75 13.18
C ILE A 81 -1.67 19.91 12.87
N THR A 82 -1.28 19.07 13.82
CA THR A 82 -0.14 18.17 13.63
C THR A 82 -0.52 17.05 12.67
N LEU A 83 0.49 16.45 12.03
CA LEU A 83 0.29 15.28 11.19
C LEU A 83 -0.29 14.09 11.98
N THR A 84 0.06 13.97 13.26
CA THR A 84 -0.49 12.96 14.18
C THR A 84 -1.98 13.18 14.43
N GLU A 85 -2.42 14.42 14.61
CA GLU A 85 -3.84 14.76 14.78
C GLU A 85 -4.63 14.55 13.49
N LEU A 86 -4.08 14.95 12.34
CA LEU A 86 -4.67 14.67 11.03
C LEU A 86 -4.84 13.16 10.82
N TRP A 87 -3.81 12.39 11.13
CA TRP A 87 -3.83 10.93 11.06
C TRP A 87 -4.89 10.32 11.99
N ALA A 88 -5.01 10.82 13.23
CA ALA A 88 -6.03 10.35 14.16
C ALA A 88 -7.45 10.59 13.65
N LYS A 89 -7.73 11.78 13.08
CA LYS A 89 -9.04 12.06 12.47
C LYS A 89 -9.28 11.21 11.22
N TYR A 90 -8.25 10.99 10.40
CA TYR A 90 -8.31 10.12 9.23
C TYR A 90 -8.58 8.66 9.60
N LEU A 91 -7.99 8.17 10.70
CA LEU A 91 -8.26 6.83 11.24
C LEU A 91 -9.73 6.64 11.61
N VAL A 92 -10.34 7.62 12.29
CA VAL A 92 -11.76 7.57 12.63
C VAL A 92 -12.62 7.48 11.37
N PHE A 93 -12.31 8.29 10.35
CA PHE A 93 -13.00 8.24 9.07
C PHE A 93 -12.83 6.89 8.36
N LYS A 94 -11.63 6.29 8.40
CA LYS A 94 -11.34 5.03 7.68
C LYS A 94 -11.76 3.77 8.40
N THR A 95 -11.81 3.76 9.73
CA THR A 95 -12.16 2.58 10.53
C THR A 95 -13.43 1.85 10.06
N PRO A 96 -14.57 2.51 9.77
CA PRO A 96 -15.76 1.82 9.28
C PRO A 96 -15.65 1.34 7.82
N GLN A 97 -14.67 1.82 7.04
CA GLN A 97 -14.53 1.53 5.60
C GLN A 97 -13.53 0.41 5.30
N VAL A 98 -12.71 -0.01 6.27
CA VAL A 98 -11.63 -0.97 6.04
C VAL A 98 -11.72 -2.17 6.96
N SER A 99 -11.25 -3.32 6.48
CA SER A 99 -11.23 -4.53 7.30
C SER A 99 -10.32 -4.37 8.52
N LEU A 100 -10.65 -5.06 9.62
CA LEU A 100 -9.84 -5.08 10.85
C LEU A 100 -8.39 -5.47 10.60
N THR A 101 -8.13 -6.40 9.67
CA THR A 101 -6.76 -6.79 9.28
C THR A 101 -5.98 -5.66 8.62
N THR A 102 -6.65 -4.83 7.82
CA THR A 102 -6.04 -3.66 7.19
C THR A 102 -5.70 -2.62 8.26
N LEU A 103 -6.58 -2.43 9.25
CA LEU A 103 -6.35 -1.52 10.37
C LEU A 103 -5.14 -1.95 11.22
N ASP A 104 -5.14 -3.20 11.70
CA ASP A 104 -4.06 -3.68 12.58
C ASP A 104 -2.72 -3.87 11.85
N GLY A 105 -2.75 -4.17 10.55
CA GLY A 105 -1.54 -4.25 9.74
C GLY A 105 -1.08 -2.86 9.31
N GLN A 106 -1.70 -2.35 8.25
CA GLN A 106 -1.21 -1.18 7.54
C GLN A 106 -1.33 0.11 8.35
N TYR A 107 -2.50 0.40 8.92
CA TYR A 107 -2.75 1.68 9.59
C TYR A 107 -2.01 1.77 10.92
N LYS A 108 -1.95 0.68 11.69
CA LYS A 108 -1.17 0.61 12.92
C LYS A 108 0.32 0.83 12.69
N THR A 109 0.88 0.26 11.61
CA THR A 109 2.28 0.53 11.22
C THR A 109 2.51 2.02 10.98
N VAL A 110 1.64 2.69 10.24
CA VAL A 110 1.74 4.14 10.01
C VAL A 110 1.61 4.92 11.33
N SER A 111 0.67 4.56 12.19
CA SER A 111 0.53 5.17 13.53
C SER A 111 1.81 5.03 14.35
N ASN A 112 2.47 3.88 14.30
CA ASN A 112 3.73 3.65 15.02
C ASN A 112 4.87 4.48 14.41
N HIS A 113 4.96 4.57 13.09
CA HIS A 113 5.95 5.42 12.43
C HIS A 113 5.76 6.89 12.82
N LEU A 114 4.53 7.40 12.81
CA LEU A 114 4.22 8.78 13.19
C LEU A 114 4.54 9.07 14.66
N LYS A 115 4.27 8.13 15.58
CA LYS A 115 4.64 8.27 16.99
C LYS A 115 6.15 8.36 17.23
N SER A 116 6.94 7.72 16.38
CA SER A 116 8.41 7.74 16.48
C SER A 116 9.07 8.84 15.64
N CYS A 117 8.31 9.54 14.80
CA CYS A 117 8.84 10.54 13.89
C CYS A 117 9.10 11.86 14.65
N PRO A 118 10.28 12.48 14.50
CA PRO A 118 10.58 13.76 15.16
C PRO A 118 9.82 14.95 14.54
N SER A 119 9.46 14.87 13.26
CA SER A 119 8.73 15.92 12.54
C SER A 119 7.23 15.73 12.74
N THR A 120 6.56 16.79 13.18
CA THR A 120 5.14 16.76 13.56
C THR A 120 4.24 17.51 12.60
N LYS A 121 4.81 18.32 11.69
CA LYS A 121 4.07 19.18 10.77
C LYS A 121 3.93 18.54 9.39
N PRO A 122 2.76 18.64 8.73
CA PRO A 122 2.59 18.15 7.36
C PRO A 122 3.58 18.75 6.36
N GLU A 123 3.97 20.00 6.55
CA GLU A 123 4.89 20.74 5.66
C GLU A 123 6.31 20.14 5.63
N GLN A 124 6.68 19.36 6.67
CA GLN A 124 7.96 18.67 6.77
C GLN A 124 7.97 17.34 6.00
N ALA A 125 7.16 17.19 4.95
CA ALA A 125 6.98 15.91 4.25
C ALA A 125 8.28 15.33 3.68
N ILE A 126 9.23 16.18 3.25
CA ILE A 126 10.56 15.76 2.79
C ILE A 126 11.39 15.19 3.94
N GLU A 127 11.43 15.87 5.08
CA GLU A 127 12.12 15.37 6.28
C GLU A 127 11.54 14.04 6.75
N ILE A 128 10.21 13.91 6.72
CA ILE A 128 9.50 12.67 7.08
C ILE A 128 9.85 11.54 6.12
N ARG A 129 9.90 11.80 4.81
CA ARG A 129 10.34 10.83 3.81
C ARG A 129 11.76 10.34 4.10
N ASP A 130 12.68 11.27 4.33
CA ASP A 130 14.09 10.96 4.53
C ASP A 130 14.31 10.21 5.85
N TRP A 131 13.59 10.60 6.91
CA TRP A 131 13.56 9.86 8.17
C TRP A 131 12.98 8.45 8.03
N LEU A 132 11.92 8.26 7.24
CA LEU A 132 11.37 6.92 6.97
C LEU A 132 12.38 6.05 6.24
N LEU A 133 13.14 6.61 5.29
CA LEU A 133 14.14 5.87 4.52
C LEU A 133 15.40 5.54 5.34
N SER A 134 15.76 6.34 6.33
CA SER A 134 16.91 6.06 7.20
C SER A 134 16.63 4.96 8.23
N ARG A 135 15.36 4.69 8.55
CA ARG A 135 14.97 3.79 9.65
C ARG A 135 14.23 2.52 9.22
N TYR A 136 13.58 2.53 8.06
CA TYR A 136 12.75 1.41 7.60
C TYR A 136 13.09 0.98 6.18
N THR A 137 12.60 -0.20 5.80
CA THR A 137 12.78 -0.70 4.43
C THR A 137 12.06 0.20 3.42
N ARG A 138 12.62 0.33 2.21
CA ARG A 138 12.05 1.14 1.12
C ARG A 138 10.55 0.89 0.89
N ASP A 139 10.12 -0.38 0.92
CA ASP A 139 8.70 -0.74 0.75
C ASP A 139 7.84 -0.28 1.93
N SER A 140 8.31 -0.42 3.17
CA SER A 140 7.60 0.07 4.37
C SER A 140 7.46 1.59 4.33
N SER A 141 8.54 2.30 3.99
CA SER A 141 8.56 3.76 3.85
C SER A 141 7.60 4.21 2.74
N ARG A 142 7.65 3.56 1.56
CA ARG A 142 6.71 3.82 0.46
C ARG A 142 5.25 3.61 0.88
N ARG A 143 4.92 2.48 1.51
CA ARG A 143 3.54 2.19 1.98
C ARG A 143 3.05 3.24 2.97
N THR A 144 3.93 3.72 3.84
CA THR A 144 3.63 4.80 4.77
C THR A 144 3.33 6.09 4.03
N LEU A 145 4.18 6.51 3.09
CA LEU A 145 3.96 7.70 2.27
C LEU A 145 2.67 7.63 1.44
N VAL A 146 2.30 6.45 0.93
CA VAL A 146 1.01 6.25 0.25
C VAL A 146 -0.16 6.57 1.17
N GLN A 147 -0.10 6.14 2.44
CA GLN A 147 -1.15 6.42 3.42
C GLN A 147 -1.15 7.87 3.88
N LEU A 148 0.02 8.49 4.07
CA LEU A 148 0.11 9.92 4.41
C LEU A 148 -0.42 10.81 3.27
N ASN A 149 -0.13 10.46 2.02
CA ASN A 149 -0.74 11.09 0.85
C ASN A 149 -2.27 10.94 0.85
N ALA A 150 -2.80 9.75 1.15
CA ALA A 150 -4.25 9.55 1.23
C ALA A 150 -4.89 10.34 2.38
N CYS A 151 -4.24 10.39 3.55
CA CYS A 151 -4.64 11.19 4.70
C CYS A 151 -4.67 12.69 4.35
N CYS A 152 -3.61 13.21 3.72
CA CYS A 152 -3.53 14.63 3.36
C CYS A 152 -4.50 15.01 2.23
N ARG A 153 -4.76 14.11 1.26
CA ARG A 153 -5.84 14.34 0.26
C ARG A 153 -7.20 14.47 0.93
N TRP A 154 -7.52 13.58 1.87
CA TRP A 154 -8.75 13.67 2.66
C TRP A 154 -8.78 14.97 3.47
N ALA A 155 -7.68 15.35 4.11
CA ALA A 155 -7.58 16.58 4.89
C ALA A 155 -7.81 17.85 4.05
N VAL A 156 -7.31 17.91 2.81
CA VAL A 156 -7.60 19.00 1.86
C VAL A 156 -9.09 19.06 1.53
N GLN A 157 -9.72 17.91 1.23
CA GLN A 157 -11.17 17.84 0.95
C GLN A 157 -12.00 18.25 2.16
N SER A 158 -11.55 17.90 3.36
CA SER A 158 -12.16 18.30 4.64
C SER A 158 -11.79 19.71 5.08
N LYS A 159 -11.07 20.50 4.24
CA LYS A 159 -10.64 21.87 4.53
C LYS A 159 -9.81 22.02 5.82
N LEU A 160 -9.10 20.96 6.22
CA LEU A 160 -8.20 20.96 7.38
C LEU A 160 -6.80 21.49 7.05
N ILE A 161 -6.39 21.32 5.79
CA ILE A 161 -5.13 21.85 5.23
C ILE A 161 -5.39 22.41 3.83
N THR A 162 -4.53 23.32 3.36
CA THR A 162 -4.73 24.01 2.07
C THR A 162 -4.21 23.23 0.87
N HIS A 163 -3.17 22.41 1.07
CA HIS A 163 -2.53 21.63 0.02
C HIS A 163 -1.99 20.32 0.60
N ASN A 164 -1.69 19.36 -0.27
CA ASN A 164 -1.18 18.04 0.12
C ASN A 164 0.35 17.96 -0.07
N PRO A 165 1.15 18.00 1.02
CA PRO A 165 2.60 17.98 0.93
C PRO A 165 3.19 16.60 0.62
N PHE A 166 2.39 15.53 0.72
CA PHE A 166 2.81 14.15 0.41
C PHE A 166 2.49 13.73 -1.03
N SER A 167 1.99 14.64 -1.85
CA SER A 167 1.65 14.36 -3.24
C SER A 167 2.91 13.96 -4.02
N GLY A 168 2.88 12.79 -4.66
CA GLY A 168 3.99 12.32 -5.51
C GLY A 168 5.16 11.64 -4.78
N LEU A 169 5.36 11.87 -3.48
CA LEU A 169 6.55 11.37 -2.75
C LEU A 169 6.70 9.84 -2.81
N ALA A 170 5.60 9.10 -2.73
CA ALA A 170 5.65 7.64 -2.82
C ALA A 170 6.06 7.13 -4.22
N ASN A 171 5.91 7.94 -5.26
CA ASN A 171 6.24 7.56 -6.64
C ASN A 171 7.74 7.67 -6.92
N GLU A 172 8.45 8.54 -6.18
CA GLU A 172 9.91 8.66 -6.22
C GLU A 172 10.59 7.35 -5.76
N LEU A 173 9.91 6.58 -4.92
CA LEU A 173 10.41 5.30 -4.44
C LEU A 173 10.04 4.18 -5.41
N ARG A 174 11.06 3.60 -6.08
CA ARG A 174 10.88 2.41 -6.91
C ARG A 174 10.18 1.30 -6.12
N LYS A 175 9.19 0.67 -6.76
CA LYS A 175 8.60 -0.56 -6.23
C LYS A 175 9.68 -1.64 -6.21
N ASN A 176 9.66 -2.49 -5.20
CA ASN A 176 10.45 -3.71 -5.26
C ASN A 176 10.01 -4.54 -6.48
N PRO A 177 10.92 -5.28 -7.11
CA PRO A 177 10.52 -6.26 -8.10
C PRO A 177 9.50 -7.23 -7.47
N PRO A 178 8.60 -7.80 -8.28
CA PRO A 178 7.69 -8.84 -7.80
C PRO A 178 8.49 -9.94 -7.09
N THR A 179 7.96 -10.44 -5.97
CA THR A 179 8.56 -11.57 -5.28
C THR A 179 8.59 -12.77 -6.20
N ASP A 180 9.71 -13.48 -6.21
CA ASP A 180 9.86 -14.69 -7.01
C ASP A 180 8.81 -15.74 -6.62
N CYS A 181 8.16 -16.28 -7.64
CA CYS A 181 7.09 -17.28 -7.56
C CYS A 181 7.63 -18.71 -7.67
N ARG A 182 8.96 -18.90 -7.50
CA ARG A 182 9.61 -20.21 -7.47
C ARG A 182 8.88 -21.22 -6.57
N PRO A 183 8.42 -22.36 -7.12
CA PRO A 183 7.80 -23.43 -6.34
C PRO A 183 8.82 -24.13 -5.46
N PHE A 184 8.36 -24.89 -4.48
CA PHE A 184 9.21 -25.87 -3.80
C PHE A 184 9.42 -27.08 -4.70
N ALA A 185 10.66 -27.57 -4.76
CA ALA A 185 10.95 -28.84 -5.43
C ALA A 185 10.37 -30.04 -4.64
N PRO A 186 10.12 -31.20 -5.26
CA PRO A 186 9.48 -32.35 -4.60
C PRO A 186 10.20 -32.83 -3.31
N ASP A 187 11.52 -32.82 -3.35
CA ASP A 187 12.45 -33.11 -2.26
C ASP A 187 12.41 -32.03 -1.16
N GLU A 188 12.30 -30.74 -1.53
CA GLU A 188 12.07 -29.65 -0.57
C GLU A 188 10.71 -29.80 0.15
N THR A 189 9.65 -30.11 -0.60
CA THR A 189 8.32 -30.38 -0.03
C THR A 189 8.38 -31.55 0.95
N THR A 190 9.09 -32.62 0.60
CA THR A 190 9.29 -33.78 1.47
C THR A 190 10.03 -33.40 2.75
N ALA A 191 11.12 -32.64 2.65
CA ALA A 191 11.88 -32.16 3.80
C ALA A 191 11.05 -31.24 4.69
N ILE A 192 10.23 -30.36 4.11
CA ILE A 192 9.30 -29.49 4.84
C ILE A 192 8.29 -30.34 5.60
N LEU A 193 7.59 -31.26 4.94
CA LEU A 193 6.58 -32.11 5.59
C LEU A 193 7.19 -32.91 6.74
N LYS A 194 8.36 -33.52 6.52
CA LYS A 194 9.11 -34.25 7.55
C LYS A 194 9.45 -33.37 8.76
N SER A 195 9.80 -32.11 8.53
CA SER A 195 10.11 -31.17 9.63
C SER A 195 8.92 -30.83 10.54
N PHE A 196 7.70 -31.11 10.07
CA PHE A 196 6.46 -30.93 10.81
C PHE A 196 5.94 -32.23 11.45
N GLU A 197 6.60 -33.38 11.29
CA GLU A 197 6.22 -34.62 11.97
C GLU A 197 6.07 -34.41 13.49
N GLY A 198 5.00 -34.97 14.06
CA GLY A 198 4.61 -34.77 15.46
C GLY A 198 4.03 -33.37 15.80
N SER A 199 3.98 -32.44 14.85
CA SER A 199 3.38 -31.11 15.06
C SER A 199 1.89 -31.10 14.75
N VAL A 200 1.12 -30.39 15.58
CA VAL A 200 -0.31 -30.05 15.30
C VAL A 200 -0.51 -29.33 13.96
N TYR A 201 0.54 -28.73 13.40
CA TYR A 201 0.48 -28.01 12.13
C TYR A 201 0.75 -28.88 10.90
N LEU A 202 1.18 -30.15 11.04
CA LEU A 202 1.43 -31.02 9.90
C LEU A 202 0.20 -31.16 8.97
N PRO A 203 -1.03 -31.38 9.49
CA PRO A 203 -2.20 -31.54 8.62
C PRO A 203 -2.47 -30.31 7.75
N ILE A 204 -2.40 -29.10 8.30
CA ILE A 204 -2.63 -27.89 7.50
C ILE A 204 -1.50 -27.67 6.49
N VAL A 205 -0.25 -27.98 6.82
CA VAL A 205 0.87 -27.85 5.87
C VAL A 205 0.69 -28.80 4.69
N LYS A 206 0.37 -30.07 4.95
CA LYS A 206 0.11 -31.06 3.90
C LYS A 206 -1.07 -30.64 3.02
N PHE A 207 -2.14 -30.19 3.64
CA PHE A 207 -3.31 -29.68 2.93
C PHE A 207 -3.01 -28.48 2.02
N LEU A 208 -2.17 -27.54 2.46
CA LEU A 208 -1.79 -26.38 1.66
C LEU A 208 -1.03 -26.79 0.38
N PHE A 209 -0.14 -27.78 0.47
CA PHE A 209 0.54 -28.33 -0.71
C PHE A 209 -0.41 -29.06 -1.66
N LEU A 210 -1.39 -29.79 -1.11
CA LEU A 210 -2.36 -30.55 -1.92
C LEU A 210 -3.42 -29.69 -2.62
N THR A 211 -3.67 -28.46 -2.14
CA THR A 211 -4.84 -27.66 -2.59
C THR A 211 -4.51 -26.25 -3.06
N GLY A 212 -3.33 -25.73 -2.75
CA GLY A 212 -2.97 -24.32 -3.02
C GLY A 212 -3.88 -23.28 -2.35
N THR A 213 -4.64 -23.70 -1.33
CA THR A 213 -5.57 -22.85 -0.58
C THR A 213 -4.80 -21.75 0.16
N ARG A 214 -5.35 -20.53 0.29
CA ARG A 214 -4.67 -19.49 1.09
C ARG A 214 -4.69 -19.91 2.57
N THR A 215 -3.62 -19.64 3.32
CA THR A 215 -3.52 -20.06 4.74
C THR A 215 -4.72 -19.64 5.60
N GLY A 216 -5.23 -18.42 5.40
CA GLY A 216 -6.42 -17.94 6.14
C GLY A 216 -7.70 -18.70 5.77
N GLU A 217 -7.86 -19.08 4.50
CA GLU A 217 -8.99 -19.89 4.04
C GLU A 217 -8.89 -21.31 4.59
N ALA A 218 -7.71 -21.95 4.50
CA ALA A 218 -7.48 -23.28 5.04
C ALA A 218 -7.84 -23.37 6.53
N ARG A 219 -7.45 -22.36 7.33
CA ARG A 219 -7.81 -22.26 8.75
C ARG A 219 -9.31 -22.17 9.01
N GLY A 220 -10.10 -21.63 8.07
CA GLY A 220 -11.54 -21.47 8.19
C GLY A 220 -12.36 -22.63 7.64
N ILE A 221 -11.72 -23.67 7.10
CA ILE A 221 -12.44 -24.84 6.61
C ILE A 221 -13.02 -25.62 7.80
N ARG A 222 -14.27 -26.09 7.65
CA ARG A 222 -15.02 -26.90 8.60
C ARG A 222 -15.39 -28.23 7.94
N TRP A 223 -15.71 -29.25 8.73
CA TRP A 223 -16.07 -30.56 8.18
C TRP A 223 -17.26 -30.54 7.22
N GLN A 224 -18.26 -29.68 7.46
CA GLN A 224 -19.41 -29.48 6.56
C GLN A 224 -19.05 -28.97 5.15
N HIS A 225 -17.83 -28.45 4.96
CA HIS A 225 -17.35 -27.97 3.67
C HIS A 225 -16.74 -29.09 2.82
N VAL A 226 -16.46 -30.26 3.40
CA VAL A 226 -16.05 -31.46 2.67
C VAL A 226 -17.31 -32.21 2.26
N ARG A 227 -17.61 -32.23 0.95
CA ARG A 227 -18.86 -32.78 0.39
C ARG A 227 -18.54 -33.81 -0.70
N GLY A 228 -18.49 -35.08 -0.33
CA GLY A 228 -18.14 -36.16 -1.24
C GLY A 228 -16.75 -35.95 -1.83
N GLU A 229 -16.69 -35.84 -3.16
CA GLU A 229 -15.46 -35.61 -3.93
C GLU A 229 -15.09 -34.12 -4.08
N HIS A 230 -15.78 -33.23 -3.36
CA HIS A 230 -15.57 -31.79 -3.49
C HIS A 230 -15.30 -31.12 -2.15
N LEU A 231 -14.37 -30.17 -2.16
CA LEU A 231 -14.11 -29.27 -1.06
C LEU A 231 -14.60 -27.86 -1.39
N LYS A 232 -15.50 -27.32 -0.57
CA LYS A 232 -15.94 -25.93 -0.68
C LYS A 232 -15.04 -24.99 0.13
N ILE A 233 -14.50 -23.96 -0.50
CA ILE A 233 -13.71 -22.91 0.14
C ILE A 233 -14.52 -21.63 0.13
N CYS A 234 -15.09 -21.26 1.27
CA CYS A 234 -15.98 -20.09 1.40
C CYS A 234 -15.73 -19.22 2.64
N GLU A 235 -14.99 -19.69 3.64
CA GLU A 235 -14.66 -18.94 4.85
C GLU A 235 -13.15 -18.65 4.90
N ALA A 236 -12.77 -17.57 5.59
CA ALA A 236 -11.38 -17.31 5.95
C ALA A 236 -11.27 -16.80 7.38
N LEU A 237 -10.43 -17.47 8.18
CA LEU A 237 -10.04 -16.99 9.50
C LEU A 237 -8.79 -16.14 9.38
N SER A 238 -8.98 -14.83 9.54
CA SER A 238 -7.86 -13.89 9.64
C SER A 238 -7.22 -13.92 11.03
N GLY A 239 -5.98 -13.43 11.15
CA GLY A 239 -5.22 -13.44 12.40
C GLY A 239 -5.79 -12.55 13.52
N PHE A 240 -6.85 -11.78 13.27
CA PHE A 240 -7.44 -10.87 14.24
C PHE A 240 -8.77 -11.44 14.78
N LYS A 241 -8.77 -11.83 16.07
CA LYS A 241 -9.93 -12.34 16.84
C LYS A 241 -10.69 -13.53 16.24
N ASN A 242 -10.07 -14.37 15.38
CA ASN A 242 -10.73 -15.52 14.71
C ASN A 242 -12.17 -15.19 14.24
N ARG A 243 -12.41 -13.95 13.81
CA ARG A 243 -13.71 -13.58 13.26
C ARG A 243 -13.72 -14.00 11.80
N ASN A 244 -14.79 -14.68 11.40
CA ASN A 244 -15.11 -14.95 10.00
C ASN A 244 -15.12 -13.61 9.28
N THR A 245 -14.08 -13.36 8.51
CA THR A 245 -14.18 -12.38 7.43
C THR A 245 -14.62 -13.18 6.24
N ASP A 246 -15.73 -12.78 5.62
CA ASP A 246 -16.00 -13.19 4.24
C ASP A 246 -14.70 -13.03 3.46
N THR A 247 -14.39 -14.03 2.65
CA THR A 247 -13.17 -14.06 1.84
C THR A 247 -13.00 -12.69 1.17
N LYS A 248 -11.80 -12.07 1.32
CA LYS A 248 -11.49 -10.71 0.82
C LYS A 248 -11.79 -10.49 -0.67
N THR A 249 -12.10 -11.58 -1.37
CA THR A 249 -12.71 -11.68 -2.68
C THR A 249 -13.97 -12.56 -2.52
N HIS A 250 -15.16 -11.98 -2.63
CA HIS A 250 -16.51 -12.59 -2.46
C HIS A 250 -16.83 -13.83 -3.32
N ARG A 251 -15.92 -14.79 -3.51
CA ARG A 251 -16.14 -15.95 -4.37
C ARG A 251 -15.82 -17.22 -3.61
N ALA A 252 -16.86 -17.82 -3.06
CA ALA A 252 -16.83 -19.22 -2.71
C ALA A 252 -16.43 -20.01 -3.96
N ARG A 253 -15.56 -21.00 -3.79
CA ARG A 253 -15.09 -21.87 -4.87
C ARG A 253 -15.08 -23.31 -4.43
N THR A 254 -15.05 -24.21 -5.39
CA THR A 254 -15.00 -25.65 -5.16
C THR A 254 -13.71 -26.19 -5.75
N LEU A 255 -13.06 -27.08 -5.00
CA LEU A 255 -11.89 -27.82 -5.45
C LEU A 255 -12.24 -29.31 -5.49
N PRO A 256 -12.01 -30.02 -6.60
CA PRO A 256 -12.17 -31.46 -6.65
C PRO A 256 -11.09 -32.15 -5.82
N CYS A 257 -11.51 -33.09 -4.98
CA CYS A 257 -10.64 -33.93 -4.18
C CYS A 257 -10.23 -35.14 -5.02
N ASN A 258 -8.96 -35.22 -5.40
CA ASN A 258 -8.40 -36.48 -5.87
C ASN A 258 -8.33 -37.51 -4.73
N ASP A 259 -8.05 -38.77 -5.07
CA ASP A 259 -7.98 -39.88 -4.09
C ASP A 259 -7.01 -39.58 -2.94
N GLN A 260 -5.88 -38.94 -3.23
CA GLN A 260 -4.90 -38.57 -2.23
C GLN A 260 -5.46 -37.58 -1.20
N LEU A 261 -6.15 -36.53 -1.66
CA LEU A 261 -6.79 -35.56 -0.77
C LEU A 261 -7.95 -36.21 -0.01
N HIS A 262 -8.74 -37.07 -0.68
CA HIS A 262 -9.86 -37.75 -0.06
C HIS A 262 -9.39 -38.66 1.08
N GLN A 263 -8.41 -39.54 0.84
CA GLN A 263 -7.81 -40.41 1.86
C GLN A 263 -7.19 -39.60 3.00
N PHE A 264 -6.50 -38.50 2.69
CA PHE A 264 -5.94 -37.63 3.71
C PHE A 264 -7.02 -37.02 4.62
N LEU A 265 -8.12 -36.54 4.04
CA LEU A 265 -9.23 -35.95 4.80
C LEU A 265 -9.99 -36.99 5.63
N GLN A 266 -10.16 -38.21 5.10
CA GLN A 266 -10.75 -39.32 5.85
C GLN A 266 -9.90 -39.68 7.07
N ASN A 267 -8.59 -39.88 6.89
CA ASN A 267 -7.67 -40.22 7.97
C ASN A 267 -7.52 -39.09 9.01
N LEU A 268 -7.76 -37.85 8.61
CA LEU A 268 -7.70 -36.70 9.51
C LEU A 268 -8.94 -36.57 10.40
N LYS A 269 -10.08 -37.14 9.99
CA LYS A 269 -11.37 -36.92 10.64
C LYS A 269 -11.43 -37.62 12.01
N PRO A 270 -11.51 -36.88 13.13
CA PRO A 270 -11.66 -37.48 14.44
C PRO A 270 -13.01 -38.19 14.59
N ASP A 271 -13.04 -39.24 15.41
CA ASP A 271 -14.28 -39.86 15.84
C ASP A 271 -15.19 -38.83 16.52
N GLY A 272 -16.45 -38.76 16.08
CA GLY A 272 -17.44 -37.82 16.62
C GLY A 272 -17.30 -36.36 16.15
N ALA A 273 -16.47 -36.07 15.15
CA ALA A 273 -16.35 -34.72 14.59
C ALA A 273 -17.69 -34.18 14.08
N LYS A 274 -18.05 -32.96 14.50
CA LYS A 274 -19.29 -32.29 14.09
C LYS A 274 -19.11 -31.50 12.79
N PRO A 275 -20.18 -31.29 12.00
CA PRO A 275 -20.11 -30.52 10.76
C PRO A 275 -19.50 -29.13 10.91
N GLU A 276 -19.80 -28.44 12.02
CA GLU A 276 -19.33 -27.10 12.34
C GLU A 276 -17.89 -27.03 12.86
N ASP A 277 -17.28 -28.16 13.23
CA ASP A 277 -15.92 -28.19 13.76
C ASP A 277 -14.90 -27.80 12.68
N LEU A 278 -13.87 -27.04 13.08
CA LEU A 278 -12.78 -26.68 12.19
C LEU A 278 -12.00 -27.93 11.76
N LEU A 279 -11.63 -27.97 10.49
CA LEU A 279 -10.87 -29.07 9.91
C LEU A 279 -9.42 -29.09 10.42
N PHE A 280 -8.86 -27.93 10.77
CA PHE A 280 -7.53 -27.81 11.35
C PHE A 280 -7.53 -27.01 12.65
N ASN A 281 -6.86 -27.55 13.68
CA ASN A 281 -6.63 -26.84 14.93
C ASN A 281 -5.45 -25.87 14.80
N VAL A 282 -5.70 -24.66 14.31
CA VAL A 282 -4.70 -23.59 14.16
C VAL A 282 -5.16 -22.31 14.88
N PRO A 283 -5.02 -22.25 16.21
CA PRO A 283 -5.61 -21.18 17.01
C PRO A 283 -4.98 -19.81 16.72
N SER A 284 -3.70 -19.79 16.32
CA SER A 284 -2.96 -18.56 16.00
C SER A 284 -2.22 -18.66 14.68
N LEU A 285 -2.63 -17.83 13.71
CA LEU A 285 -1.91 -17.69 12.44
C LEU A 285 -0.46 -17.22 12.66
N ARG A 286 -0.25 -16.31 13.62
CA ARG A 286 1.09 -15.80 13.94
C ARG A 286 2.00 -16.89 14.48
N ALA A 287 1.49 -17.76 15.36
CA ALA A 287 2.26 -18.87 15.90
C ALA A 287 2.60 -19.90 14.80
N PHE A 288 1.64 -20.20 13.92
CA PHE A 288 1.88 -21.05 12.75
C PHE A 288 2.97 -20.48 11.84
N GLN A 289 2.87 -19.19 11.48
CA GLN A 289 3.86 -18.52 10.62
C GLN A 289 5.25 -18.45 11.25
N ALA A 290 5.35 -18.21 12.56
CA ALA A 290 6.63 -18.23 13.27
C ALA A 290 7.23 -19.65 13.31
N GLY A 291 6.38 -20.68 13.50
CA GLY A 291 6.79 -22.08 13.43
C GLY A 291 7.30 -22.48 12.04
N TRP A 292 6.58 -22.06 10.99
CA TRP A 292 7.00 -22.20 9.59
C TRP A 292 8.37 -21.55 9.36
N GLN A 293 8.49 -20.27 9.72
CA GLN A 293 9.73 -19.52 9.52
C GLN A 293 10.92 -20.23 10.17
N ARG A 294 10.78 -20.61 11.44
CA ARG A 294 11.85 -21.32 12.17
C ARG A 294 12.27 -22.62 11.47
N ARG A 295 11.30 -23.42 11.01
CA ARG A 295 11.56 -24.72 10.38
C ARG A 295 12.19 -24.57 9.00
N VAL A 296 11.62 -23.74 8.14
CA VAL A 296 12.11 -23.58 6.76
C VAL A 296 13.46 -22.87 6.75
N THR A 297 13.70 -21.89 7.62
CA THR A 297 15.05 -21.31 7.79
C THR A 297 16.06 -22.37 8.23
N ARG A 298 15.72 -23.25 9.16
CA ARG A 298 16.60 -24.36 9.57
C ARG A 298 16.90 -25.32 8.41
N LEU A 299 15.89 -25.70 7.63
CA LEU A 299 16.08 -26.54 6.45
C LEU A 299 16.97 -25.85 5.40
N THR A 300 16.84 -24.53 5.27
CA THR A 300 17.70 -23.73 4.38
C THR A 300 19.15 -23.77 4.85
N THR A 301 19.41 -23.60 6.15
CA THR A 301 20.78 -23.71 6.70
C THR A 301 21.38 -25.11 6.57
N GLN A 302 20.54 -26.14 6.42
CA GLN A 302 20.97 -27.53 6.21
C GLN A 302 21.16 -27.88 4.73
N GLY A 303 20.88 -26.97 3.80
CA GLY A 303 20.92 -27.24 2.36
C GLY A 303 19.80 -28.14 1.84
N LEU A 304 18.79 -28.45 2.67
CA LEU A 304 17.63 -29.27 2.28
C LEU A 304 16.52 -28.46 1.60
N VAL A 305 16.59 -27.13 1.73
CA VAL A 305 15.76 -26.18 1.01
C VAL A 305 16.70 -25.10 0.48
N THR A 306 16.56 -24.74 -0.79
CA THR A 306 17.47 -23.83 -1.50
C THR A 306 17.44 -22.40 -0.95
N GLU A 307 16.27 -21.92 -0.54
CA GLU A 307 16.12 -20.61 0.10
C GLU A 307 14.89 -20.56 1.01
N TYR A 308 14.86 -19.58 1.91
CA TYR A 308 13.67 -19.35 2.70
C TYR A 308 12.51 -18.84 1.83
N ARG A 309 11.40 -19.57 1.87
CA ARG A 309 10.12 -19.18 1.28
C ARG A 309 9.02 -19.25 2.32
N SER A 310 8.06 -18.34 2.22
CA SER A 310 6.92 -18.28 3.15
C SER A 310 5.95 -19.43 2.91
N GLN A 311 5.04 -19.70 3.85
CA GLN A 311 3.99 -20.71 3.67
C GLN A 311 3.08 -20.41 2.47
N TYR A 312 3.04 -19.17 1.97
CA TYR A 312 2.30 -18.82 0.76
C TYR A 312 2.86 -19.53 -0.49
N HIS A 313 4.14 -19.92 -0.49
CA HIS A 313 4.76 -20.66 -1.59
C HIS A 313 4.25 -22.09 -1.77
N THR A 314 3.52 -22.64 -0.81
CA THR A 314 2.74 -23.88 -1.01
C THR A 314 1.71 -23.73 -2.13
N ARG A 315 1.08 -22.55 -2.23
CA ARG A 315 0.17 -22.20 -3.32
C ARG A 315 0.89 -22.06 -4.65
N HIS A 316 2.09 -21.46 -4.67
CA HIS A 316 2.92 -21.39 -5.88
C HIS A 316 3.33 -22.79 -6.35
N THR A 317 3.64 -23.68 -5.41
CA THR A 317 3.98 -25.08 -5.71
C THR A 317 2.79 -25.81 -6.32
N PHE A 318 1.62 -25.76 -5.69
CA PHE A 318 0.40 -26.36 -6.23
C PHE A 318 0.07 -25.85 -7.64
N ALA A 319 0.09 -24.52 -7.83
CA ALA A 319 -0.22 -23.91 -9.11
C ALA A 319 0.73 -24.38 -10.22
N THR A 320 2.04 -24.42 -9.92
CA THR A 320 3.05 -24.87 -10.89
C THR A 320 2.84 -26.34 -11.23
N ASN A 321 2.67 -27.20 -10.22
CA ASN A 321 2.45 -28.64 -10.45
C ASN A 321 1.20 -28.91 -11.30
N CYS A 322 0.10 -28.17 -11.10
CA CYS A 322 -1.09 -28.30 -11.93
C CYS A 322 -0.83 -27.88 -13.39
N LEU A 323 -0.11 -26.78 -13.59
CA LEU A 323 0.19 -26.27 -14.94
C LEU A 323 1.17 -27.20 -15.67
N GLU A 324 2.16 -27.75 -14.98
CA GLU A 324 3.09 -28.76 -15.51
C GLU A 324 2.38 -30.07 -15.85
N ALA A 325 1.34 -30.44 -15.11
CA ALA A 325 0.47 -31.57 -15.44
C ALA A 325 -0.50 -31.28 -16.61
N GLY A 326 -0.38 -30.13 -17.27
CA GLY A 326 -1.20 -29.77 -18.43
C GLY A 326 -2.62 -29.31 -18.09
N ILE A 327 -2.91 -29.01 -16.81
CA ILE A 327 -4.24 -28.52 -16.41
C ILE A 327 -4.43 -27.10 -16.96
N PRO A 328 -5.55 -26.81 -17.66
CA PRO A 328 -5.79 -25.49 -18.23
C PRO A 328 -5.70 -24.37 -17.20
N ILE A 329 -5.06 -23.27 -17.56
CA ILE A 329 -4.82 -22.12 -16.66
C ILE A 329 -6.10 -21.56 -16.06
N GLN A 330 -7.21 -21.59 -16.81
CA GLN A 330 -8.52 -21.16 -16.36
C GLN A 330 -9.01 -22.03 -15.19
N GLN A 331 -8.80 -23.34 -15.27
CA GLN A 331 -9.19 -24.28 -14.22
C GLN A 331 -8.33 -24.10 -12.96
N VAL A 332 -7.02 -23.92 -13.14
CA VAL A 332 -6.10 -23.64 -12.02
C VAL A 332 -6.48 -22.33 -11.34
N ALA A 333 -6.76 -21.27 -12.11
CA ALA A 333 -7.20 -19.98 -11.58
C ALA A 333 -8.51 -20.10 -10.78
N GLU A 334 -9.47 -20.89 -11.27
CA GLU A 334 -10.72 -21.17 -10.56
C GLU A 334 -10.48 -21.85 -9.21
N TRP A 335 -9.69 -22.93 -9.16
CA TRP A 335 -9.37 -23.65 -7.91
C TRP A 335 -8.59 -22.79 -6.92
N LEU A 336 -7.72 -21.93 -7.44
CA LEU A 336 -6.96 -20.98 -6.63
C LEU A 336 -7.84 -19.81 -6.16
N GLY A 337 -8.96 -19.52 -6.82
CA GLY A 337 -9.76 -18.32 -6.57
C GLY A 337 -8.98 -17.07 -6.95
N ASP A 338 -8.42 -17.07 -8.17
CA ASP A 338 -7.64 -16.00 -8.76
C ASP A 338 -8.08 -15.72 -10.21
N SER A 339 -7.52 -14.69 -10.85
CA SER A 339 -7.75 -14.44 -12.27
C SER A 339 -6.74 -15.21 -13.14
N PRO A 340 -7.12 -15.73 -14.32
CA PRO A 340 -6.17 -16.39 -15.23
C PRO A 340 -4.98 -15.50 -15.59
N GLU A 341 -5.19 -14.19 -15.72
CA GLU A 341 -4.13 -13.21 -16.00
C GLU A 341 -3.14 -13.10 -14.83
N THR A 342 -3.65 -13.19 -13.60
CA THR A 342 -2.82 -13.16 -12.39
C THR A 342 -1.99 -14.43 -12.28
N VAL A 343 -2.60 -15.60 -12.51
CA VAL A 343 -1.89 -16.88 -12.59
C VAL A 343 -0.83 -16.82 -13.68
N LEU A 344 -1.18 -16.38 -14.90
CA LEU A 344 -0.24 -16.28 -16.01
C LEU A 344 0.93 -15.37 -15.66
N LYS A 345 0.67 -14.18 -15.12
CA LYS A 345 1.70 -13.24 -14.71
C LYS A 345 2.69 -13.82 -13.70
N HIS A 346 2.23 -14.68 -12.80
CA HIS A 346 3.05 -15.25 -11.74
C HIS A 346 3.76 -16.55 -12.14
N TYR A 347 3.20 -17.33 -13.08
CA TYR A 347 3.70 -18.67 -13.40
C TYR A 347 4.16 -18.85 -14.86
N ALA A 348 3.92 -17.89 -15.76
CA ALA A 348 4.31 -18.00 -17.18
C ALA A 348 5.82 -18.25 -17.40
N GLY A 349 6.67 -17.79 -16.49
CA GLY A 349 8.12 -17.98 -16.57
C GLY A 349 8.67 -19.20 -15.82
N VAL A 350 7.80 -19.95 -15.13
CA VAL A 350 8.20 -21.08 -14.27
C VAL A 350 7.95 -22.43 -14.95
N ILE A 351 6.92 -22.50 -15.80
CA ILE A 351 6.58 -23.72 -16.55
C ILE A 351 7.69 -23.98 -17.60
N ASN A 352 8.00 -25.26 -17.83
CA ASN A 352 9.01 -25.70 -18.82
C ASN A 352 9.03 -24.81 -20.07
N GLN A 353 10.22 -24.31 -20.41
CA GLN A 353 10.47 -23.64 -21.68
C GLN A 353 10.30 -24.68 -22.78
N TYR A 354 9.17 -24.66 -23.47
CA TYR A 354 8.98 -25.48 -24.66
C TYR A 354 9.96 -25.01 -25.73
N LEU A 355 10.68 -25.96 -26.35
CA LEU A 355 11.39 -25.67 -27.59
C LEU A 355 10.34 -25.29 -28.65
N PRO A 356 10.59 -24.23 -29.46
CA PRO A 356 9.71 -23.93 -30.57
C PRO A 356 9.61 -25.16 -31.49
N PRO A 357 8.43 -25.47 -32.04
CA PRO A 357 8.29 -26.60 -32.96
C PRO A 357 9.22 -26.41 -34.17
N GLU A 358 9.93 -27.48 -34.54
CA GLU A 358 10.97 -27.42 -35.57
C GLU A 358 10.44 -27.08 -36.97
N ASN A 359 9.11 -27.14 -37.19
CA ASN A 359 8.47 -26.79 -38.46
C ASN A 359 7.21 -25.94 -38.18
N LEU A 360 7.31 -24.64 -38.44
CA LEU A 360 6.20 -23.67 -38.47
C LEU A 360 5.71 -23.44 -39.90
#